data_AF-A0A3B0P060-F1
#
_entry.id   AF-A0A3B0P060-F1
#
_cell.length_a   1.000
_cell.length_b   1.000
_cell.length_c   1.000
_cell.angle_alpha   90.00
_cell.angle_beta   90.00
_cell.angle_gamma   90.00
#
_symmetry.space_group_name_H-M   'P 1'
#
loop_
_entity.id
_entity.type
_entity.pdbx_description
1 polymer ?
#
loop_
_entity_poly.entity_id
_entity_poly.type
_entity_poly.pdbx_seq_one_letter_code
_entity_poly.pdbx_strand_id
1 'polypeptide(L)'
;MAHHKDDLLETYLFQKQSKRKPRNVGISILNNILGMKIFRPMINLWYKDEILEFCKNFQIPYAIDCTNLLPIYTRNKIRIELAKCKNNQKDCLINEIHQVNKDLSKKNQIVESIYLDFEKSNFNYKKLDLNHCYINEILFEYLHRNLGDIKISKNKLIGFKKFILSQKNFKSFIINKNLAIFKKNKLLKIIKIDKK
;
A
#
# COMPACT_ATOMS: atom_id res chain seq x y z
N MET A 1 5.28 12.21 -13.72
CA MET A 1 4.21 11.45 -14.42
C MET A 1 2.94 12.30 -14.48
N ALA A 2 2.24 12.33 -15.61
CA ALA A 2 1.06 13.17 -15.85
C ALA A 2 -0.25 12.53 -15.33
N HIS A 3 -0.25 12.07 -14.08
CA HIS A 3 -1.48 11.54 -13.48
C HIS A 3 -2.40 12.67 -13.03
N HIS A 4 -3.69 12.53 -13.34
CA HIS A 4 -4.74 13.51 -13.10
C HIS A 4 -5.78 13.02 -12.08
N LYS A 5 -6.80 13.85 -11.77
CA LYS A 5 -7.83 13.51 -10.76
C LYS A 5 -8.57 12.21 -11.07
N ASP A 6 -8.93 11.94 -12.32
CA ASP A 6 -9.59 10.66 -12.65
C ASP A 6 -8.69 9.44 -12.40
N ASP A 7 -7.36 9.53 -12.61
CA ASP A 7 -6.45 8.42 -12.28
C ASP A 7 -6.44 8.10 -10.77
N LEU A 8 -6.51 9.15 -9.94
CA LEU A 8 -6.62 9.03 -8.49
C LEU A 8 -7.91 8.28 -8.13
N LEU A 9 -9.04 8.67 -8.72
CA LEU A 9 -10.35 8.05 -8.50
C LEU A 9 -10.39 6.60 -9.00
N GLU A 10 -9.88 6.32 -10.19
CA GLU A 10 -9.76 4.98 -10.75
C GLU A 10 -8.99 4.06 -9.80
N THR A 11 -7.86 4.54 -9.31
CA THR A 11 -7.00 3.78 -8.40
C THR A 11 -7.69 3.54 -7.06
N TYR A 12 -8.37 4.55 -6.51
CA TYR A 12 -9.12 4.43 -5.27
C TYR A 12 -10.25 3.40 -5.39
N LEU A 13 -11.09 3.51 -6.42
CA LEU A 13 -12.20 2.58 -6.63
C LEU A 13 -11.71 1.16 -6.89
N PHE A 14 -10.60 1.01 -7.63
CA PHE A 14 -9.99 -0.30 -7.85
C PHE A 14 -9.47 -0.92 -6.56
N GLN A 15 -8.83 -0.13 -5.68
CA GLN A 15 -8.39 -0.59 -4.37
C GLN A 15 -9.58 -1.00 -3.49
N LYS A 16 -10.68 -0.23 -3.52
CA LYS A 16 -11.93 -0.51 -2.79
C LYS A 16 -12.56 -1.83 -3.26
N GLN A 17 -12.74 -2.01 -4.58
CA GLN A 17 -13.28 -3.25 -5.16
C GLN A 17 -12.42 -4.48 -4.85
N SER A 18 -11.09 -4.34 -4.91
CA SER A 18 -10.15 -5.43 -4.63
C SER A 18 -9.88 -5.66 -3.13
N LYS A 19 -10.55 -4.92 -2.22
CA LYS A 19 -10.38 -4.98 -0.77
C LYS A 19 -8.91 -4.88 -0.33
N ARG A 20 -8.12 -4.11 -1.09
CA ARG A 20 -6.71 -3.85 -0.77
C ARG A 20 -6.65 -2.88 0.42
N LYS A 21 -5.65 -3.09 1.28
CA LYS A 21 -5.38 -2.24 2.45
C LYS A 21 -3.99 -1.61 2.29
N PRO A 22 -3.81 -0.66 1.35
CA PRO A 22 -2.54 0.02 1.18
C PRO A 22 -2.24 0.93 2.39
N ARG A 23 -0.99 1.40 2.48
CA ARG A 23 -0.59 2.40 3.49
C ARG A 23 -1.40 3.70 3.33
N ASN A 24 -1.58 4.12 2.08
CA ASN A 24 -2.43 5.23 1.66
C ASN A 24 -3.29 4.78 0.47
N VAL A 25 -4.54 5.24 0.39
CA VAL A 25 -5.44 4.96 -0.72
C VAL A 25 -5.29 5.98 -1.85
N GLY A 26 -5.62 5.57 -3.07
CA GLY A 26 -5.43 6.37 -4.27
C GLY A 26 -3.96 6.41 -4.72
N ILE A 27 -3.54 7.55 -5.24
CA ILE A 27 -2.19 7.82 -5.74
C ILE A 27 -1.61 9.03 -4.99
N SER A 28 -0.38 8.92 -4.52
CA SER A 28 0.31 10.04 -3.86
C SER A 28 1.01 10.95 -4.87
N ILE A 29 0.99 12.25 -4.58
CA ILE A 29 1.61 13.32 -5.38
C ILE A 29 3.13 13.07 -5.52
N LEU A 30 3.76 12.70 -4.41
CA LEU A 30 5.18 12.39 -4.31
C LEU A 30 5.33 10.97 -3.76
N ASN A 31 6.13 10.14 -4.41
CA ASN A 31 6.50 8.80 -3.94
C ASN A 31 7.97 8.51 -4.28
N ASN A 32 8.64 7.73 -3.43
CA ASN A 32 9.94 7.15 -3.77
C ASN A 32 9.76 5.71 -4.26
N ILE A 33 10.25 5.39 -5.45
CA ILE A 33 10.26 4.04 -6.01
C ILE A 33 11.68 3.73 -6.44
N LEU A 34 12.27 2.68 -5.86
CA LEU A 34 13.65 2.24 -6.17
C LEU A 34 14.68 3.39 -6.08
N GLY A 35 14.55 4.23 -5.05
CA GLY A 35 15.41 5.41 -4.86
C GLY A 35 15.04 6.63 -5.72
N MET A 36 14.11 6.51 -6.66
CA MET A 36 13.68 7.62 -7.51
C MET A 36 12.45 8.35 -6.95
N LYS A 37 12.52 9.69 -6.91
CA LYS A 37 11.38 10.55 -6.57
C LYS A 37 10.44 10.68 -7.78
N ILE A 38 9.24 10.13 -7.68
CA ILE A 38 8.18 10.31 -8.67
C ILE A 38 7.24 11.43 -8.23
N PHE A 39 7.17 12.47 -9.04
CA PHE A 39 6.26 13.60 -8.87
C PHE A 39 5.10 13.55 -9.87
N ARG A 40 3.89 13.86 -9.39
CA ARG A 40 2.63 13.86 -10.14
C ARG A 40 1.90 15.20 -9.97
N PRO A 41 2.30 16.24 -10.73
CA PRO A 41 1.79 17.60 -10.52
C PRO A 41 0.29 17.74 -10.78
N MET A 42 -0.25 17.00 -11.75
CA MET A 42 -1.62 17.20 -12.24
C MET A 42 -2.69 16.55 -11.35
N ILE A 43 -2.29 15.76 -10.35
CA ILE A 43 -3.19 14.78 -9.72
C ILE A 43 -4.30 15.40 -8.86
N ASN A 44 -4.05 16.62 -8.38
CA ASN A 44 -5.01 17.42 -7.61
C ASN A 44 -5.51 18.64 -8.39
N LEU A 45 -5.06 18.83 -9.63
CA LEU A 45 -5.32 20.04 -10.40
C LEU A 45 -6.50 19.81 -11.34
N TRP A 46 -6.34 18.90 -12.31
CA TRP A 46 -7.26 18.78 -13.43
C TRP A 46 -7.89 17.39 -13.54
N TYR A 47 -9.14 17.36 -13.99
CA TYR A 47 -9.80 16.20 -14.58
C TYR A 47 -9.39 16.03 -16.03
N LYS A 48 -9.62 14.82 -16.58
CA LYS A 48 -9.30 14.51 -17.97
C LYS A 48 -9.98 15.47 -18.95
N ASP A 49 -11.25 15.79 -18.71
CA ASP A 49 -12.02 16.65 -19.62
C ASP A 49 -11.47 18.09 -19.63
N GLU A 50 -11.00 18.59 -18.48
CA GLU A 50 -10.34 19.90 -18.39
C GLU A 50 -9.01 19.92 -19.14
N ILE A 51 -8.25 18.81 -19.12
CA ILE A 51 -7.01 18.67 -19.89
C ILE A 51 -7.30 18.66 -21.40
N LEU A 52 -8.34 17.93 -21.83
CA LEU A 52 -8.74 17.87 -23.24
C LEU A 52 -9.20 19.24 -23.75
N GLU A 53 -9.99 19.96 -22.95
CA GLU A 53 -10.44 21.31 -23.27
C GLU A 53 -9.27 22.29 -23.35
N PHE A 54 -8.30 22.18 -22.44
CA PHE A 54 -7.05 22.95 -22.52
C PHE A 54 -6.30 22.66 -23.83
N CYS A 55 -6.06 21.38 -24.18
CA CYS A 55 -5.39 21.04 -25.43
C CYS A 55 -6.14 21.58 -26.65
N LYS A 56 -7.48 21.51 -26.65
CA LYS A 56 -8.32 22.04 -27.72
C LYS A 56 -8.17 23.57 -27.87
N ASN A 57 -8.26 24.31 -26.76
CA ASN A 57 -8.20 25.77 -26.76
C ASN A 57 -6.83 26.32 -27.17
N PHE A 58 -5.76 25.58 -26.86
CA PHE A 58 -4.38 25.94 -27.23
C PHE A 58 -3.88 25.22 -28.48
N GLN A 59 -4.74 24.49 -29.20
CA GLN A 59 -4.41 23.73 -30.41
C GLN A 59 -3.21 22.78 -30.23
N ILE A 60 -3.08 22.19 -29.05
CA ILE A 60 -2.01 21.23 -28.74
C ILE A 60 -2.40 19.87 -29.34
N PRO A 61 -1.63 19.33 -30.29
CA PRO A 61 -1.93 18.03 -30.88
C PRO A 61 -1.74 16.92 -29.83
N TYR A 62 -2.69 16.00 -29.76
CA TYR A 62 -2.62 14.81 -28.90
C TYR A 62 -3.19 13.59 -29.61
N ALA A 63 -2.73 12.40 -29.21
CA ALA A 63 -3.26 11.13 -29.69
C ALA A 63 -4.25 10.54 -28.69
N ILE A 64 -5.34 9.97 -29.21
CA ILE A 64 -6.30 9.20 -28.41
C ILE A 64 -5.98 7.71 -28.59
N ASP A 65 -5.66 7.03 -27.51
CA ASP A 65 -5.50 5.58 -27.52
C ASP A 65 -6.87 4.90 -27.38
N CYS A 66 -7.35 4.36 -28.51
CA CYS A 66 -8.65 3.71 -28.68
C CYS A 66 -8.84 2.50 -27.76
N THR A 67 -7.76 1.84 -27.32
CA THR A 67 -7.86 0.67 -26.44
C THR A 67 -8.43 1.01 -25.07
N ASN A 68 -8.31 2.27 -24.63
CA ASN A 68 -8.87 2.77 -23.38
C ASN A 68 -10.41 2.79 -23.36
N LEU A 69 -11.06 2.67 -24.51
CA LEU A 69 -12.51 2.62 -24.64
C LEU A 69 -13.06 1.19 -24.50
N LEU A 70 -12.21 0.18 -24.53
CA LEU A 70 -12.63 -1.21 -24.43
C LEU A 70 -12.66 -1.67 -22.95
N PRO A 71 -13.77 -2.27 -22.46
CA PRO A 71 -13.93 -2.70 -21.07
C PRO A 71 -13.18 -4.01 -20.74
N ILE A 72 -11.99 -4.21 -21.30
CA ILE A 72 -11.20 -5.44 -21.17
C ILE A 72 -10.63 -5.57 -19.74
N TYR A 73 -10.04 -4.50 -19.23
CA TYR A 73 -9.43 -4.48 -17.90
C TYR A 73 -10.38 -3.92 -16.84
N THR A 74 -10.29 -4.41 -15.60
CA THR A 74 -11.10 -3.92 -14.47
C THR A 74 -11.00 -2.40 -14.30
N ARG A 75 -9.81 -1.83 -14.53
CA ARG A 75 -9.60 -0.38 -14.48
C ARG A 75 -10.32 0.37 -15.61
N ASN A 76 -10.37 -0.19 -16.82
CA ASN A 76 -11.12 0.41 -17.94
C ASN A 76 -12.63 0.44 -17.64
N LYS A 77 -13.16 -0.61 -17.01
CA LYS A 77 -14.56 -0.63 -16.54
C LYS A 77 -14.83 0.51 -15.56
N ILE A 78 -13.95 0.71 -14.58
CA ILE A 78 -14.06 1.82 -13.62
C ILE A 78 -14.00 3.18 -14.33
N ARG A 79 -13.09 3.34 -15.30
CA ARG A 79 -12.96 4.57 -16.10
C ARG A 79 -14.24 4.92 -16.86
N ILE A 80 -14.86 3.93 -17.53
CA ILE A 80 -16.11 4.11 -18.26
C ILE A 80 -17.24 4.54 -17.32
N GLU A 81 -17.33 3.95 -16.13
CA GLU A 81 -18.31 4.35 -15.12
C GLU A 81 -18.03 5.76 -14.58
N LEU A 82 -16.77 6.09 -14.28
CA LEU A 82 -16.37 7.43 -13.82
C LEU A 82 -16.66 8.52 -14.86
N ALA A 83 -16.57 8.22 -16.16
CA ALA A 83 -16.89 9.16 -17.22
C ALA A 83 -18.38 9.57 -17.24
N LYS A 84 -19.27 8.74 -16.68
CA LYS A 84 -20.70 9.06 -16.54
C LYS A 84 -21.00 9.93 -15.31
N CYS A 85 -20.05 10.05 -14.38
CA CYS A 85 -20.22 10.83 -13.17
C CYS A 85 -19.98 12.33 -13.42
N LYS A 86 -20.79 13.17 -12.78
CA LYS A 86 -20.57 14.62 -12.77
C LYS A 86 -19.38 14.99 -11.86
N ASN A 87 -18.74 16.12 -12.14
CA ASN A 87 -17.57 16.57 -11.36
C ASN A 87 -17.87 16.71 -9.85
N ASN A 88 -19.04 17.21 -9.48
CA ASN A 88 -19.44 17.28 -8.06
C ASN A 88 -19.48 15.90 -7.35
N GLN A 89 -19.88 14.84 -8.05
CA GLN A 89 -19.85 13.47 -7.51
C GLN A 89 -18.41 12.97 -7.39
N LYS A 90 -17.56 13.31 -8.35
CA LYS A 90 -16.13 13.01 -8.32
C LYS A 90 -15.44 13.75 -7.17
N ASP A 91 -15.78 14.99 -6.90
CA ASP A 91 -15.26 15.79 -5.79
C ASP A 91 -15.65 15.18 -4.42
N CYS A 92 -16.87 14.67 -4.28
CA CYS A 92 -17.27 13.91 -3.09
C CYS A 92 -16.36 12.69 -2.85
N LEU A 93 -15.98 11.96 -3.91
CA LEU A 93 -15.05 10.84 -3.80
C LEU A 93 -13.63 11.30 -3.45
N ILE A 94 -13.18 12.44 -3.97
CA ILE A 94 -11.88 13.03 -3.58
C ILE A 94 -11.88 13.39 -2.09
N ASN A 95 -12.96 13.97 -1.58
CA ASN A 95 -13.11 14.26 -0.15
C ASN A 95 -13.11 12.98 0.70
N GLU A 96 -13.77 11.91 0.24
CA GLU A 96 -13.70 10.58 0.87
C GLU A 96 -12.25 10.07 0.93
N ILE A 97 -11.49 10.18 -0.17
CA ILE A 97 -10.08 9.79 -0.24
C ILE A 97 -9.24 10.57 0.79
N HIS A 98 -9.44 11.88 0.90
CA HIS A 98 -8.72 12.70 1.87
C HIS A 98 -9.01 12.28 3.31
N GLN A 99 -10.27 12.03 3.63
CA GLN A 99 -10.67 11.61 4.97
C GLN A 99 -10.10 10.22 5.32
N VAL A 100 -10.21 9.25 4.40
CA VAL A 100 -9.64 7.91 4.60
C VAL A 100 -8.12 7.99 4.76
N ASN A 101 -7.43 8.80 3.96
CA ASN A 101 -5.98 8.97 4.08
C ASN A 101 -5.57 9.67 5.38
N LYS A 102 -6.38 10.60 5.91
CA LYS A 102 -6.16 11.21 7.23
C LYS A 102 -6.19 10.16 8.34
N ASP A 103 -7.17 9.27 8.31
CA ASP A 103 -7.30 8.20 9.31
C ASP A 103 -6.20 7.14 9.15
N LEU A 104 -5.85 6.79 7.92
CA LEU A 104 -4.70 5.93 7.64
C LEU A 104 -3.39 6.55 8.14
N SER A 105 -3.19 7.85 7.97
CA SER A 105 -2.00 8.55 8.46
C SER A 105 -1.85 8.41 9.98
N LYS A 106 -2.93 8.63 10.74
CA LYS A 106 -2.94 8.45 12.20
C LYS A 106 -2.60 7.02 12.59
N LYS A 107 -3.25 6.04 11.95
CA LYS A 107 -2.95 4.62 12.15
C LYS A 107 -1.47 4.31 11.87
N ASN A 108 -0.95 4.80 10.75
CA ASN A 108 0.42 4.55 10.31
C ASN A 108 1.43 5.15 11.30
N GLN A 109 1.15 6.30 11.91
CA GLN A 109 1.99 6.90 12.96
C GLN A 109 2.05 6.01 14.22
N ILE A 110 0.92 5.45 14.64
CA ILE A 110 0.86 4.52 15.79
C ILE A 110 1.65 3.23 15.48
N VAL A 111 1.47 2.68 14.29
CA VAL A 111 2.22 1.49 13.84
C VAL A 111 3.72 1.79 13.82
N GLU A 112 4.11 2.96 13.32
CA GLU A 112 5.50 3.41 13.26
C GLU A 112 6.11 3.52 14.66
N SER A 113 5.43 4.18 15.61
CA SER A 113 5.96 4.36 16.95
C SER A 113 6.19 3.02 17.64
N ILE A 114 5.22 2.10 17.56
CA ILE A 114 5.35 0.75 18.17
C ILE A 114 6.44 -0.05 17.47
N TYR A 115 6.57 0.07 16.14
CA TYR A 115 7.64 -0.59 15.40
C TYR A 115 9.02 -0.09 15.86
N LEU A 116 9.21 1.23 16.01
CA LEU A 116 10.48 1.81 16.44
C LEU A 116 10.84 1.39 17.87
N ASP A 117 9.87 1.29 18.78
CA ASP A 117 10.12 0.77 20.12
C ASP A 117 10.47 -0.73 20.11
N PHE A 118 9.83 -1.49 19.22
CA PHE A 118 10.15 -2.89 19.00
C PHE A 118 11.58 -3.06 18.44
N GLU A 119 12.00 -2.22 17.50
CA GLU A 119 13.35 -2.16 16.94
C GLU A 119 14.40 -1.78 18.00
N LYS A 120 14.15 -0.72 18.78
CA LYS A 120 15.01 -0.31 19.91
C LYS A 120 15.17 -1.41 20.97
N SER A 121 14.15 -2.26 21.13
CA SER A 121 14.22 -3.42 22.02
C SER A 121 15.03 -4.60 21.44
N ASN A 122 15.66 -4.42 20.28
CA ASN A 122 16.33 -5.46 19.49
C ASN A 122 15.37 -6.61 19.12
N PHE A 123 14.14 -6.24 18.73
CA PHE A 123 13.05 -7.15 18.37
C PHE A 123 12.68 -8.14 19.48
N ASN A 124 12.57 -7.66 20.72
CA ASN A 124 12.11 -8.45 21.85
C ASN A 124 10.59 -8.68 21.79
N TYR A 125 10.18 -9.85 21.29
CA TYR A 125 8.76 -10.15 21.07
C TYR A 125 7.94 -10.27 22.37
N LYS A 126 8.59 -10.35 23.54
CA LYS A 126 7.90 -10.33 24.84
C LYS A 126 7.49 -8.93 25.28
N LYS A 127 8.11 -7.88 24.73
CA LYS A 127 7.72 -6.49 24.96
C LYS A 127 6.64 -5.99 23.99
N LEU A 128 6.33 -6.78 22.96
CA LEU A 128 5.34 -6.43 21.96
C LEU A 128 3.95 -6.92 22.40
N ASP A 129 2.98 -6.02 22.47
CA ASP A 129 1.59 -6.39 22.72
C ASP A 129 0.98 -7.06 21.48
N LEU A 130 0.84 -8.39 21.54
CA LEU A 130 0.29 -9.21 20.45
C LEU A 130 -1.24 -9.12 20.34
N ASN A 131 -1.91 -8.50 21.30
CA ASN A 131 -3.35 -8.25 21.29
C ASN A 131 -3.71 -6.86 20.74
N HIS A 132 -2.71 -6.00 20.53
CA HIS A 132 -2.89 -4.69 19.93
C HIS A 132 -3.63 -4.77 18.58
N CYS A 133 -4.55 -3.84 18.34
CA CYS A 133 -5.43 -3.85 17.16
C CYS A 133 -4.66 -3.79 15.83
N TYR A 134 -3.47 -3.17 15.82
CA TYR A 134 -2.58 -3.05 14.65
C TYR A 134 -1.39 -4.03 14.65
N ILE A 135 -1.44 -5.11 15.43
CA ILE A 135 -0.32 -6.05 15.50
C ILE A 135 0.06 -6.64 14.13
N ASN A 136 -0.91 -6.89 13.27
CA ASN A 136 -0.63 -7.45 11.94
C ASN A 136 0.17 -6.46 11.09
N GLU A 137 -0.18 -5.18 11.13
CA GLU A 137 0.53 -4.10 10.45
C GLU A 137 1.96 -3.94 10.99
N ILE A 138 2.14 -3.99 12.31
CA ILE A 138 3.46 -3.92 12.95
C ILE A 138 4.34 -5.11 12.52
N LEU A 139 3.80 -6.33 12.55
CA LEU A 139 4.52 -7.52 12.11
C LEU A 139 4.83 -7.48 10.60
N PHE A 140 3.93 -6.89 9.80
CA PHE A 140 4.16 -6.69 8.37
C PHE A 140 5.32 -5.71 8.12
N GLU A 141 5.37 -4.59 8.84
CA GLU A 141 6.49 -3.62 8.78
C GLU A 141 7.81 -4.28 9.20
N TYR A 142 7.81 -5.07 10.28
CA TYR A 142 8.99 -5.83 10.69
C TYR A 142 9.50 -6.75 9.58
N LEU A 143 8.61 -7.49 8.92
CA LEU A 143 9.03 -8.40 7.86
C LEU A 143 9.57 -7.64 6.64
N HIS A 144 8.91 -6.58 6.19
CA HIS A 144 9.35 -5.82 5.02
C HIS A 144 10.67 -5.06 5.24
N ARG A 145 10.84 -4.40 6.39
CA ARG A 145 12.05 -3.61 6.66
C ARG A 145 13.29 -4.47 6.89
N ASN A 146 13.12 -5.65 7.49
CA ASN A 146 14.26 -6.49 7.89
C ASN A 146 14.58 -7.61 6.91
N LEU A 147 13.68 -7.91 5.95
CA LEU A 147 13.86 -9.02 5.01
C LEU A 147 13.78 -8.62 3.53
N GLY A 148 13.55 -7.33 3.25
CA GLY A 148 13.45 -6.79 1.90
C GLY A 148 12.10 -7.07 1.22
N ASP A 149 12.11 -7.08 -0.12
CA ASP A 149 10.91 -7.23 -0.95
C ASP A 149 10.38 -8.68 -0.96
N ILE A 150 9.71 -9.06 0.12
CA ILE A 150 9.04 -10.35 0.25
C ILE A 150 7.54 -10.19 0.03
N LYS A 151 6.96 -11.02 -0.85
CA LYS A 151 5.50 -11.13 -0.97
C LYS A 151 4.94 -11.92 0.20
N ILE A 152 4.21 -11.25 1.09
CA ILE A 152 3.62 -11.87 2.28
C ILE A 152 2.10 -11.94 2.12
N SER A 153 1.55 -13.14 2.17
CA SER A 153 0.09 -13.34 2.18
C SER A 153 -0.50 -13.10 3.57
N LYS A 154 -1.80 -12.79 3.64
CA LYS A 154 -2.53 -12.65 4.92
C LYS A 154 -2.39 -13.90 5.81
N ASN A 155 -2.50 -15.10 5.21
CA ASN A 155 -2.37 -16.36 5.94
C ASN A 155 -0.96 -16.56 6.50
N LYS A 156 0.07 -16.15 5.75
CA LYS A 156 1.47 -16.20 6.20
C LYS A 156 1.66 -15.30 7.43
N LEU A 157 1.09 -14.09 7.41
CA LEU A 157 1.16 -13.14 8.53
C LEU A 157 0.43 -13.66 9.79
N ILE A 158 -0.75 -14.26 9.62
CA ILE A 158 -1.47 -14.93 10.73
C ILE A 158 -0.64 -16.08 11.30
N GLY A 159 -0.03 -16.88 10.43
CA GLY A 159 0.90 -17.95 10.83
C GLY A 159 2.09 -17.40 11.62
N PHE A 160 2.63 -16.25 11.21
CA PHE A 160 3.73 -15.58 11.91
C PHE A 160 3.31 -15.10 13.30
N LYS A 161 2.13 -14.48 13.43
CA LYS A 161 1.56 -14.10 14.75
C LYS A 161 1.42 -15.33 15.66
N LYS A 162 0.84 -16.43 15.15
CA LYS A 162 0.71 -17.70 15.90
C LYS A 162 2.07 -18.26 16.30
N PHE A 163 3.06 -18.19 15.41
CA PHE A 163 4.43 -18.56 15.71
C PHE A 163 4.95 -17.75 16.89
N ILE A 164 4.82 -16.42 16.90
CA ILE A 164 5.29 -15.58 18.02
C ILE A 164 4.60 -15.93 19.36
N LEU A 165 3.28 -16.16 19.33
CA LEU A 165 2.49 -16.53 20.52
C LEU A 165 2.86 -17.90 21.10
N SER A 166 3.28 -18.84 20.26
CA SER A 166 3.56 -20.20 20.73
C SER A 166 4.67 -20.26 21.79
N GLN A 167 4.41 -21.02 22.86
CA GLN A 167 5.39 -21.23 23.95
C GLN A 167 6.43 -22.30 23.61
N LYS A 168 6.11 -23.21 22.67
CA LYS A 168 7.07 -24.19 22.17
C LYS A 168 8.22 -23.47 21.45
N ASN A 169 9.46 -23.88 21.72
CA ASN A 169 10.63 -23.51 20.93
C ASN A 169 10.52 -24.14 19.54
N PHE A 170 9.65 -23.63 18.68
CA PHE A 170 9.61 -24.04 17.28
C PHE A 170 10.97 -23.74 16.65
N LYS A 171 11.52 -24.71 15.89
CA LYS A 171 12.82 -24.63 15.22
C LYS A 171 13.01 -23.31 14.46
N SER A 172 11.99 -22.87 13.72
CA SER A 172 11.96 -21.58 13.02
C SER A 172 10.63 -21.36 12.28
N PHE A 173 10.33 -20.11 11.92
CA PHE A 173 9.27 -19.72 10.99
C PHE A 173 9.88 -19.45 9.62
N ILE A 174 9.64 -20.36 8.67
CA ILE A 174 10.17 -20.28 7.31
C ILE A 174 9.39 -19.23 6.51
N ILE A 175 10.08 -18.21 6.03
CA ILE A 175 9.48 -17.12 5.26
C ILE A 175 9.48 -17.48 3.78
N ASN A 176 10.64 -17.86 3.26
CA ASN A 176 10.85 -18.35 1.90
C ASN A 176 11.96 -19.42 1.90
N LYS A 177 12.43 -19.84 0.71
CA LYS A 177 13.46 -20.87 0.57
C LYS A 177 14.79 -20.52 1.24
N ASN A 178 15.07 -19.23 1.45
CA ASN A 178 16.37 -18.72 1.86
C ASN A 178 16.34 -18.02 3.22
N LEU A 179 15.17 -17.78 3.81
CA LEU A 179 15.03 -16.95 5.02
C LEU A 179 14.05 -17.59 6.01
N ALA A 180 14.46 -17.61 7.28
CA ALA A 180 13.61 -17.98 8.39
C ALA A 180 13.85 -17.10 9.61
N ILE A 181 12.84 -17.00 10.47
CA ILE A 181 12.92 -16.32 11.77
C ILE A 181 12.90 -17.35 12.88
N PHE A 182 13.73 -17.19 13.90
CA PHE A 182 13.70 -18.02 15.10
C PHE A 182 13.64 -17.16 16.36
N LYS A 183 13.22 -17.77 17.46
CA LYS A 183 13.19 -17.13 18.79
C LYS A 183 14.45 -17.52 19.55
N LYS A 184 15.22 -16.55 20.03
CA LYS A 184 16.36 -16.81 20.93
C LYS A 184 16.41 -15.74 22.01
N ASN A 185 16.45 -16.17 23.28
CA ASN A 185 16.52 -15.28 24.43
C ASN A 185 15.45 -14.16 24.40
N LYS A 186 14.19 -14.50 24.07
CA LYS A 186 13.07 -13.56 23.93
C LYS A 186 13.15 -12.60 22.72
N LEU A 187 14.17 -12.73 21.88
CA LEU A 187 14.36 -11.92 20.67
C LEU A 187 13.95 -12.70 19.42
N LEU A 188 13.47 -11.98 18.41
CA LEU A 188 13.35 -12.50 17.04
C LEU A 188 14.68 -12.29 16.31
N LYS A 189 15.16 -13.34 15.66
CA LYS A 189 16.38 -13.30 14.87
C LYS A 189 16.14 -13.90 13.49
N ILE A 190 16.76 -13.30 12.48
CA ILE A 190 16.66 -13.72 11.08
C ILE A 190 17.88 -14.58 10.73
N ILE A 191 17.66 -15.69 10.03
CA ILE A 191 18.71 -16.58 9.51
C ILE A 191 18.53 -16.74 8.01
N LYS A 192 19.64 -16.74 7.28
CA LYS A 192 19.71 -17.25 5.91
C LYS A 192 19.82 -18.77 5.93
N ILE A 193 18.88 -19.45 5.28
CA ILE A 193 18.93 -20.90 5.10
C ILE A 193 19.82 -21.14 3.88
N ASP A 194 21.08 -21.51 4.13
CA ASP A 194 21.94 -22.02 3.05
C ASP A 194 21.49 -23.44 2.70
N LYS A 195 21.12 -23.62 1.43
CA LYS A 195 20.96 -24.97 0.89
C LYS A 195 22.35 -25.56 0.71
N LYS A 196 22.64 -26.65 1.42
CA LYS A 196 23.54 -27.68 0.89
C LYS A 196 22.94 -28.26 -0.38
#